data_AF-A0A925HM93-F1
#
_entry.id   AF-A0A925HM93-F1
#
_cell.length_a   1.000
_cell.length_b   1.000
_cell.length_c   1.000
_cell.angle_alpha   90.00
_cell.angle_beta   90.00
_cell.angle_gamma   90.00
#
_symmetry.space_group_name_H-M   'P 1'
#
loop_
_entity.id
_entity.type
_entity.pdbx_description
1 polymer ?
#
loop_
_entity_poly.entity_id
_entity_poly.type
_entity_poly.pdbx_seq_one_letter_code
_entity_poly.pdbx_strand_id
1 'polypeptide(L)'
;MVGQPIIGAIAVPNPLDSNPSRDHLIVEGARQNNLKNISLRIPHNQVTAITGVSGSGKSSLAFDTLFAEGQWRYVESLSTYARMFLDKVNRPDVDRLINVRPAIAIEQKNPIRTARSTVGTTTEIADLLRLLFAKVGHPVCPDCAVEARSFHPGSVVDDLLTHCTDARVMILFPVAAPAPKQDQAFLQSLLLRGYSRLQCGAGILDLHEIQTLPASRPDPLHVILDRLVIREDNRSRLVEAIETAFREGEGLCRVEVIDQGPRTYSTSFRCQQCGRTFEPIRPVLFSFNHPLGACPECKGFGNILRYDPDLVIPDHSKSLAQGAIEPWSKPSGDWWQKQLLLSMKRRGVDL
;
A
#
# COMPACT_ATOMS: atom_id res chain seq x y z
N MET A 1 -19.04 4.41 65.43
CA MET A 1 -17.73 3.79 65.72
C MET A 1 -16.81 4.10 64.55
N VAL A 2 -15.71 4.79 64.85
CA VAL A 2 -14.71 5.29 63.90
C VAL A 2 -13.92 4.10 63.36
N GLY A 3 -13.94 3.89 62.04
CA GLY A 3 -13.15 2.87 61.37
C GLY A 3 -11.67 3.26 61.36
N GLN A 4 -10.84 2.43 62.00
CA GLN A 4 -9.38 2.58 62.03
C GLN A 4 -8.77 2.44 60.63
N PRO A 5 -7.71 3.21 60.29
CA PRO A 5 -6.94 2.98 59.08
C PRO A 5 -6.04 1.76 59.25
N ILE A 6 -6.10 0.84 58.29
CA ILE A 6 -5.22 -0.34 58.21
C ILE A 6 -3.84 0.15 57.76
N ILE A 7 -2.90 0.22 58.71
CA ILE A 7 -1.47 0.40 58.43
C ILE A 7 -0.93 -0.98 57.99
N GLY A 8 -0.85 -1.19 56.67
CA GLY A 8 -0.11 -2.32 56.11
C GLY A 8 1.39 -2.02 56.16
N ALA A 9 2.09 -2.62 57.12
CA ALA A 9 3.52 -2.45 57.30
C ALA A 9 4.30 -2.88 56.05
N ILE A 10 5.05 -1.92 55.49
CA ILE A 10 6.07 -2.12 54.46
C ILE A 10 7.20 -2.91 55.12
N ALA A 11 7.43 -4.15 54.70
CA ALA A 11 8.62 -4.90 55.09
C ALA A 11 9.85 -4.19 54.48
N VAL A 12 10.69 -3.62 55.33
CA VAL A 12 12.00 -3.08 54.93
C VAL A 12 12.96 -4.27 54.80
N PRO A 13 13.47 -4.60 53.60
CA PRO A 13 14.41 -5.70 53.47
C PRO A 13 15.79 -5.33 54.04
N ASN A 14 16.42 -6.31 54.67
CA ASN A 14 17.73 -6.22 55.30
C ASN A 14 18.83 -5.86 54.27
N PRO A 15 19.74 -4.89 54.52
CA PRO A 15 20.69 -4.41 53.50
C PRO A 15 21.77 -5.42 53.05
N LEU A 16 21.93 -6.56 53.72
CA LEU A 16 23.11 -7.43 53.60
C LEU A 16 22.84 -8.89 53.20
N ASP A 17 21.73 -9.18 52.49
CA ASP A 17 21.63 -10.50 51.84
C ASP A 17 22.64 -10.60 50.69
N SER A 18 23.65 -11.45 50.90
CA SER A 18 24.91 -11.57 50.18
C SER A 18 24.84 -12.47 48.94
N ASN A 19 23.67 -12.54 48.30
CA ASN A 19 23.54 -13.09 46.97
C ASN A 19 22.72 -12.06 46.18
N PRO A 20 23.25 -11.42 45.12
CA PRO A 20 22.46 -10.47 44.34
C PRO A 20 21.37 -11.29 43.65
N SER A 21 20.21 -11.41 44.31
CA SER A 21 19.04 -12.09 43.77
C SER A 21 18.84 -11.52 42.37
N ARG A 22 18.80 -12.37 41.35
CA ARG A 22 18.50 -11.96 39.96
C ARG A 22 17.13 -11.28 39.82
N ASP A 23 16.38 -11.25 40.92
CA ASP A 23 15.08 -10.62 41.08
C ASP A 23 15.15 -9.10 41.28
N HIS A 24 16.33 -8.52 41.51
CA HIS A 24 16.48 -7.06 41.69
C HIS A 24 17.52 -6.47 40.73
N LEU A 25 17.17 -5.31 40.17
CA LEU A 25 18.09 -4.34 39.57
C LEU A 25 18.77 -3.59 40.71
N ILE A 26 20.10 -3.64 40.76
CA ILE A 26 20.89 -2.97 41.80
C ILE A 26 21.60 -1.78 41.16
N VAL A 27 21.36 -0.60 41.71
CA VAL A 27 22.02 0.67 41.35
C VAL A 27 22.91 1.07 42.50
N GLU A 28 24.19 1.31 42.23
CA GLU A 28 25.15 1.81 43.22
C GLU A 28 25.82 3.07 42.70
N GLY A 29 25.73 4.15 43.50
CA GLY A 29 26.45 5.39 43.25
C GLY A 29 26.04 6.14 41.98
N ALA A 30 24.74 6.25 41.69
CA ALA A 30 24.27 7.02 40.54
C ALA A 30 24.42 8.54 40.78
N ARG A 31 25.09 9.23 39.85
CA ARG A 31 25.44 10.65 39.91
C ARG A 31 25.05 11.46 38.67
N GLN A 32 24.40 10.82 37.70
CA GLN A 32 23.95 11.48 36.49
C GLN A 32 23.14 12.76 36.78
N ASN A 33 23.52 13.86 36.13
CA ASN A 33 22.91 15.19 36.30
C ASN A 33 22.91 15.67 37.76
N ASN A 34 21.75 15.72 38.41
CA ASN A 34 21.60 16.24 39.78
C ASN A 34 21.51 15.15 40.85
N LEU A 35 21.68 13.88 40.49
CA LEU A 35 21.68 12.75 41.43
C LEU A 35 22.87 12.85 42.40
N LYS A 36 22.61 12.58 43.68
CA LYS A 36 23.59 12.74 44.77
C LYS A 36 24.15 11.39 45.23
N ASN A 37 24.82 10.68 44.33
CA ASN A 37 25.46 9.39 44.61
C ASN A 37 24.50 8.36 45.23
N ILE A 38 23.35 8.16 44.60
CA ILE A 38 22.28 7.34 45.16
C ILE A 38 22.49 5.85 44.88
N SER A 39 22.16 5.00 45.85
CA SER A 39 22.17 3.55 45.72
C SER A 39 20.79 2.99 46.11
N LEU A 40 20.22 2.14 45.26
CA LEU A 40 18.89 1.59 45.45
C LEU A 40 18.73 0.23 44.76
N ARG A 41 17.73 -0.54 45.19
CA ARG A 41 17.36 -1.83 44.58
C ARG A 41 15.93 -1.73 44.05
N ILE A 42 15.73 -2.06 42.78
CA ILE A 42 14.42 -2.08 42.12
C ILE A 42 14.04 -3.54 41.85
N PRO A 43 12.89 -4.03 42.35
CA PRO A 43 12.45 -5.38 42.03
C PRO A 43 12.10 -5.52 40.55
N HIS A 44 12.56 -6.58 39.91
CA HIS A 44 12.15 -6.96 38.57
C HIS A 44 10.74 -7.55 38.56
N ASN A 45 10.14 -7.59 37.36
CA ASN A 45 8.81 -8.17 37.12
C ASN A 45 7.69 -7.51 37.96
N GLN A 46 7.92 -6.26 38.39
CA GLN A 46 6.95 -5.45 39.11
C GLN A 46 6.80 -4.09 38.44
N VAL A 47 5.62 -3.49 38.58
CA VAL A 47 5.39 -2.10 38.16
C VAL A 47 5.96 -1.20 39.25
N THR A 48 7.11 -0.59 38.98
CA THR A 48 7.76 0.36 39.89
C THR A 48 7.44 1.79 39.46
N ALA A 49 6.92 2.60 40.38
CA ALA A 49 6.67 4.03 40.15
C ALA A 49 7.75 4.87 40.85
N ILE A 50 8.41 5.76 40.10
CA ILE A 50 9.35 6.76 40.65
C ILE A 50 8.59 8.07 40.81
N THR A 51 8.43 8.53 42.05
CA THR A 51 7.67 9.75 42.40
C THR A 51 8.55 10.80 43.08
N GLY A 52 8.11 12.05 43.09
CA GLY A 52 8.83 13.18 43.68
C GLY A 52 8.56 14.52 42.96
N VAL A 53 8.92 15.62 43.62
CA VAL A 53 8.73 17.00 43.11
C VAL A 53 9.46 17.25 41.78
N SER A 54 9.01 18.24 41.00
CA SER A 54 9.70 18.62 39.76
C SER A 54 11.18 18.93 40.03
N GLY A 55 12.08 18.46 39.16
CA GLY A 55 13.52 18.62 39.35
C GLY A 55 14.17 17.68 40.38
N SER A 56 13.45 16.77 41.04
CA SER A 56 14.04 15.85 42.04
C SER A 56 14.98 14.77 41.48
N GLY A 57 15.28 14.76 40.18
CA GLY A 57 16.15 13.76 39.53
C GLY A 57 15.44 12.49 39.05
N LYS A 58 14.10 12.45 39.01
CA LYS A 58 13.34 11.27 38.53
C LYS A 58 13.73 10.87 37.10
N SER A 59 13.70 11.84 36.18
CA SER A 59 14.05 11.61 34.78
C SER A 59 15.53 11.26 34.63
N SER A 60 16.39 11.85 35.47
CA SER A 60 17.83 11.54 35.48
C SER A 60 18.11 10.11 35.93
N LEU A 61 17.37 9.59 36.90
CA LEU A 61 17.45 8.18 37.28
C LEU A 61 16.83 7.28 36.20
N ALA A 62 15.60 7.56 35.76
CA ALA A 62 14.86 6.67 34.86
C ALA A 62 15.43 6.63 33.42
N PHE A 63 15.60 7.80 32.79
CA PHE A 63 16.00 7.92 31.39
C PHE A 63 17.52 8.02 31.26
N ASP A 64 18.13 8.99 31.95
CA ASP A 64 19.54 9.31 31.74
C ASP A 64 20.49 8.29 32.39
N THR A 65 20.00 7.45 33.33
CA THR A 65 20.80 6.40 33.99
C THR A 65 20.33 4.99 33.61
N LEU A 66 19.12 4.59 34.01
CA LEU A 66 18.66 3.21 33.86
C LEU A 66 18.41 2.83 32.40
N PHE A 67 17.64 3.64 31.67
CA PHE A 67 17.40 3.42 30.25
C PHE A 67 18.70 3.55 29.43
N ALA A 68 19.51 4.58 29.69
CA ALA A 68 20.78 4.78 29.00
C ALA A 68 21.73 3.58 29.12
N GLU A 69 21.95 3.05 30.34
CA GLU A 69 22.78 1.86 30.54
C GLU A 69 22.16 0.62 29.88
N GLY A 70 20.83 0.44 30.00
CA GLY A 70 20.13 -0.70 29.40
C GLY A 70 20.22 -0.71 27.87
N GLN A 71 20.07 0.45 27.24
CA GLN A 71 20.24 0.62 25.80
C GLN A 71 21.71 0.42 25.41
N TRP A 72 22.65 1.01 26.14
CA TRP A 72 24.09 0.90 25.85
C TRP A 72 24.56 -0.56 25.87
N ARG A 73 24.23 -1.32 26.92
CA ARG A 73 24.57 -2.76 27.01
C ARG A 73 23.91 -3.59 25.93
N TYR A 74 22.67 -3.27 25.55
CA TYR A 74 21.98 -3.97 24.48
C TYR A 74 22.68 -3.73 23.13
N VAL A 75 22.99 -2.48 22.79
CA VAL A 75 23.75 -2.14 21.58
C VAL A 75 25.14 -2.78 21.58
N GLU A 76 25.81 -2.83 22.73
CA GLU A 76 27.11 -3.50 22.87
C GLU A 76 27.03 -5.01 22.65
N SER A 77 25.87 -5.65 22.85
CA SER A 77 25.72 -7.08 22.53
C SER A 77 25.55 -7.36 21.03
N LEU A 78 25.27 -6.33 20.21
CA LEU A 78 25.07 -6.49 18.77
C LEU A 78 26.40 -6.61 18.02
N SER A 79 26.32 -7.05 16.76
CA SER A 79 27.47 -7.22 15.87
C SER A 79 28.24 -5.91 15.68
N THR A 80 29.54 -6.00 15.41
CA THR A 80 30.41 -4.85 15.16
C THR A 80 29.88 -3.94 14.04
N TYR A 81 29.28 -4.55 13.02
CA TYR A 81 28.62 -3.84 11.92
C TYR A 81 27.35 -3.09 12.38
N ALA A 82 26.48 -3.74 13.16
CA ALA A 82 25.24 -3.10 13.66
C ALA A 82 25.54 -1.87 14.54
N ARG A 83 26.63 -1.91 15.33
CA ARG A 83 27.07 -0.77 16.15
C ARG A 83 27.49 0.46 15.35
N MET A 84 27.76 0.34 14.05
CA MET A 84 28.10 1.50 13.19
C MET A 84 26.89 2.38 12.89
N PHE A 85 25.67 1.84 12.93
CA PHE A 85 24.44 2.52 12.53
C PHE A 85 23.55 2.92 13.71
N LEU A 86 23.91 2.52 14.92
CA LEU A 86 23.16 2.82 16.13
C LEU A 86 23.80 4.01 16.85
N ASP A 87 22.94 4.91 17.34
CA ASP A 87 23.39 6.04 18.14
C ASP A 87 24.18 5.55 19.34
N LYS A 88 25.40 6.08 19.49
CA LYS A 88 26.22 5.83 20.66
C LYS A 88 25.59 6.59 21.84
N VAL A 89 24.83 5.87 22.64
CA VAL A 89 24.38 6.38 23.94
C VAL A 89 25.61 6.54 24.84
N ASN A 90 25.78 7.71 25.44
CA ASN A 90 26.86 7.89 26.41
C ASN A 90 26.57 7.03 27.65
N ARG A 91 27.61 6.38 28.15
CA ARG A 91 27.50 5.62 29.39
C ARG A 91 27.20 6.59 30.55
N PRO A 92 26.19 6.32 31.39
CA PRO A 92 25.84 7.19 32.51
C PRO A 92 26.90 7.21 33.62
N ASP A 93 26.94 8.29 34.40
CA ASP A 93 27.78 8.36 35.61
C ASP A 93 27.15 7.59 36.78
N VAL A 94 27.61 6.35 36.95
CA VAL A 94 27.19 5.41 37.99
C VAL A 94 28.33 4.45 38.30
N ASP A 95 28.54 4.11 39.57
CA ASP A 95 29.61 3.18 39.96
C ASP A 95 29.32 1.76 39.49
N ARG A 96 28.10 1.29 39.75
CA ARG A 96 27.72 -0.08 39.40
C ARG A 96 26.22 -0.21 39.13
N LEU A 97 25.93 -0.97 38.08
CA LEU A 97 24.59 -1.42 37.74
C LEU A 97 24.59 -2.93 37.51
N ILE A 98 23.89 -3.69 38.35
CA ILE A 98 23.82 -5.16 38.30
C ILE A 98 22.42 -5.59 37.90
N ASN A 99 22.31 -6.67 37.11
CA ASN A 99 21.05 -7.21 36.59
C ASN A 99 20.28 -6.24 35.67
N VAL A 100 20.98 -5.35 34.97
CA VAL A 100 20.35 -4.48 33.95
C VAL A 100 19.80 -5.33 32.80
N ARG A 101 18.55 -5.08 32.43
CA ARG A 101 17.89 -5.71 31.27
C ARG A 101 17.84 -4.73 30.09
N PRO A 102 17.68 -5.21 28.84
CA PRO A 102 17.37 -4.34 27.71
C PRO A 102 16.16 -3.46 28.05
N ALA A 103 16.31 -2.15 27.82
CA ALA A 103 15.33 -1.16 28.22
C ALA A 103 14.72 -0.48 26.99
N ILE A 104 13.42 -0.17 27.07
CA ILE A 104 12.68 0.60 26.06
C ILE A 104 12.09 1.81 26.78
N ALA A 105 12.45 3.01 26.33
CA ALA A 105 11.85 4.25 26.80
C ALA A 105 10.59 4.54 25.99
N ILE A 106 9.47 4.76 26.69
CA ILE A 106 8.24 5.28 26.10
C ILE A 106 8.09 6.70 26.61
N GLU A 107 8.48 7.67 25.78
CA GLU A 107 8.42 9.10 26.08
C GLU A 107 7.29 9.78 25.32
N GLN A 108 6.71 10.82 25.90
CA GLN A 108 5.86 11.76 25.18
C GLN A 108 6.71 12.76 24.38
N LYS A 109 7.59 12.24 23.50
CA LYS A 109 8.24 13.09 22.50
C LYS A 109 7.23 13.42 21.42
N ASN A 110 7.15 14.68 21.01
CA ASN A 110 6.33 15.07 19.86
C ASN A 110 6.85 14.30 18.65
N PRO A 111 6.07 13.38 18.07
CA PRO A 111 6.53 12.65 16.89
C PRO A 111 6.82 13.65 15.79
N ILE A 112 7.96 13.50 15.11
CA ILE A 112 8.29 14.29 13.93
C ILE A 112 7.18 14.02 12.90
N ARG A 113 6.33 15.02 12.67
CA ARG A 113 5.24 14.91 11.71
C ARG A 113 5.82 15.02 10.31
N THR A 114 5.91 13.90 9.61
CA THR A 114 6.13 13.91 8.15
C THR A 114 4.77 13.94 7.47
N ALA A 115 4.67 14.65 6.34
CA ALA A 115 3.39 14.87 5.65
C ALA A 115 2.71 13.58 5.15
N ARG A 116 3.42 12.45 5.14
CA ARG A 116 2.90 11.13 4.72
C ARG A 116 2.83 10.10 5.85
N SER A 117 3.25 10.44 7.07
CA SER A 117 3.06 9.53 8.20
C SER A 117 1.65 9.69 8.76
N THR A 118 0.96 8.58 8.90
CA THR A 118 -0.38 8.49 9.48
C THR A 118 -0.34 7.58 10.71
N VAL A 119 -1.45 7.53 11.45
CA VAL A 119 -1.63 6.54 12.52
C VAL A 119 -1.46 5.12 11.97
N GLY A 120 -2.00 4.85 10.78
CA GLY A 120 -1.93 3.53 10.14
C GLY A 120 -0.50 3.12 9.78
N THR A 121 0.36 4.04 9.33
CA THR A 121 1.77 3.71 9.04
C THR A 121 2.58 3.56 10.32
N THR A 122 2.29 4.37 11.35
CA THR A 122 3.01 4.32 12.63
C THR A 122 2.71 3.04 13.43
N THR A 123 1.49 2.52 13.30
CA THR A 123 1.03 1.31 13.97
C THR A 123 1.17 0.05 13.12
N GLU A 124 1.70 0.18 11.89
CA GLU A 124 1.76 -0.89 10.87
C GLU A 124 0.41 -1.49 10.46
N ILE A 125 -0.71 -0.95 10.96
CA ILE A 125 -2.07 -1.37 10.56
C ILE A 125 -2.27 -1.16 9.06
N ALA A 126 -1.76 -0.06 8.50
CA ALA A 126 -1.81 0.17 7.06
C ALA A 126 -1.12 -0.96 6.30
N ASP A 127 0.00 -1.48 6.82
CA ASP A 127 0.77 -2.53 6.17
C ASP A 127 0.02 -3.87 6.15
N LEU A 128 -0.65 -4.19 7.27
CA LEU A 128 -1.55 -5.33 7.36
C LEU A 128 -2.75 -5.18 6.42
N LEU A 129 -3.34 -3.99 6.32
CA LEU A 129 -4.44 -3.72 5.39
C LEU A 129 -4.00 -3.92 3.93
N ARG A 130 -2.81 -3.44 3.55
CA ARG A 130 -2.27 -3.67 2.19
C ARG A 130 -2.15 -5.16 1.87
N LEU A 131 -1.71 -5.96 2.83
CA LEU A 131 -1.64 -7.43 2.66
C LEU A 131 -3.04 -8.05 2.55
N LEU A 132 -3.97 -7.63 3.39
CA LEU A 132 -5.36 -8.09 3.37
C LEU A 132 -6.00 -7.83 1.99
N PHE A 133 -6.02 -6.58 1.54
CA PHE A 133 -6.56 -6.22 0.23
C PHE A 133 -5.82 -6.92 -0.92
N ALA A 134 -4.53 -7.18 -0.76
CA ALA A 134 -3.79 -7.90 -1.79
C ALA A 134 -4.13 -9.38 -1.91
N LYS A 135 -4.56 -10.01 -0.81
CA LYS A 135 -4.81 -11.45 -0.74
C LYS A 135 -6.27 -11.83 -0.97
N VAL A 136 -7.20 -11.02 -0.49
CA VAL A 136 -8.64 -11.31 -0.55
C VAL A 136 -9.46 -10.20 -1.19
N GLY A 137 -8.81 -9.18 -1.75
CA GLY A 137 -9.51 -8.10 -2.45
C GLY A 137 -10.09 -8.58 -3.78
N HIS A 138 -11.37 -8.25 -4.01
CA HIS A 138 -12.06 -8.43 -5.28
C HIS A 138 -12.00 -7.12 -6.06
N PRO A 139 -11.19 -7.01 -7.13
CA PRO A 139 -11.05 -5.76 -7.86
C PRO A 139 -12.29 -5.53 -8.71
N VAL A 140 -12.84 -4.33 -8.65
CA VAL A 140 -14.06 -3.96 -9.40
C VAL A 140 -13.71 -2.94 -10.46
N CYS A 141 -14.23 -3.13 -11.66
CA CYS A 141 -14.10 -2.16 -12.75
C CYS A 141 -14.84 -0.86 -12.37
N PRO A 142 -14.17 0.30 -12.37
CA PRO A 142 -14.81 1.57 -11.97
C PRO A 142 -15.90 2.01 -12.96
N ASP A 143 -15.81 1.61 -14.24
CA ASP A 143 -16.75 2.03 -15.28
C ASP A 143 -17.96 1.09 -15.39
N CYS A 144 -17.77 -0.20 -15.11
CA CYS A 144 -18.80 -1.25 -15.29
C CYS A 144 -19.36 -1.79 -13.97
N ALA A 145 -18.72 -1.52 -12.83
CA ALA A 145 -19.07 -2.08 -11.52
C ALA A 145 -19.10 -3.63 -11.44
N VAL A 146 -18.47 -4.32 -12.38
CA VAL A 146 -18.28 -5.78 -12.37
C VAL A 146 -16.89 -6.15 -11.89
N GLU A 147 -16.77 -7.32 -11.28
CA GLU A 147 -15.49 -7.84 -10.81
C GLU A 147 -14.53 -8.09 -11.99
N ALA A 148 -13.33 -7.53 -11.92
CA ALA A 148 -12.25 -7.87 -12.81
C ALA A 148 -11.61 -9.17 -12.30
N ARG A 149 -11.53 -10.17 -13.16
CA ARG A 149 -11.00 -11.48 -12.79
C ARG A 149 -9.87 -11.86 -13.72
N SER A 150 -8.89 -12.58 -13.18
CA SER A 150 -7.96 -13.40 -13.94
C SER A 150 -8.43 -14.85 -13.87
N PHE A 151 -8.18 -15.60 -14.93
CA PHE A 151 -8.55 -17.00 -15.03
C PHE A 151 -7.32 -17.87 -15.28
N HIS A 152 -7.30 -19.04 -14.67
CA HIS A 152 -6.43 -20.15 -15.04
C HIS A 152 -7.23 -21.18 -15.84
N PRO A 153 -6.59 -22.06 -16.65
CA PRO A 153 -7.30 -23.02 -17.48
C PRO A 153 -8.39 -23.81 -16.73
N GLY A 154 -8.07 -24.32 -15.53
CA GLY A 154 -9.03 -25.02 -14.69
C GLY A 154 -10.23 -24.17 -14.25
N SER A 155 -10.01 -22.91 -13.87
CA SER A 155 -11.11 -22.04 -13.42
C SER A 155 -12.02 -21.60 -14.55
N VAL A 156 -11.52 -21.53 -15.80
CA VAL A 156 -12.38 -21.34 -16.98
C VAL A 156 -13.27 -22.57 -17.17
N VAL A 157 -12.72 -23.77 -17.07
CA VAL A 157 -13.50 -25.01 -17.19
C VAL A 157 -14.57 -25.10 -16.11
N ASP A 158 -14.25 -24.75 -14.87
CA ASP A 158 -15.23 -24.70 -13.79
C ASP A 158 -16.35 -23.68 -14.07
N ASP A 159 -16.01 -22.49 -14.58
CA ASP A 159 -17.00 -21.48 -14.98
C ASP A 159 -17.92 -21.99 -16.11
N LEU A 160 -17.34 -22.64 -17.12
CA LEU A 160 -18.07 -23.23 -18.24
C LEU A 160 -18.98 -24.39 -17.80
N LEU A 161 -18.49 -25.29 -16.95
CA LEU A 161 -19.27 -26.41 -16.41
C LEU A 161 -20.45 -25.92 -15.58
N THR A 162 -20.28 -24.81 -14.85
CA THR A 162 -21.32 -24.21 -13.99
C THR A 162 -22.40 -23.51 -14.79
N HIS A 163 -22.06 -22.78 -15.86
CA HIS A 163 -23.00 -21.91 -16.57
C HIS A 163 -23.46 -22.44 -17.93
N CYS A 164 -22.74 -23.39 -18.52
CA CYS A 164 -22.91 -23.81 -19.91
C CYS A 164 -22.88 -25.35 -20.07
N THR A 165 -23.35 -26.10 -19.07
CA THR A 165 -23.37 -27.58 -19.10
C THR A 165 -24.07 -28.11 -20.36
N ASP A 166 -23.50 -29.17 -20.96
CA ASP A 166 -23.96 -29.81 -22.21
C ASP A 166 -23.98 -28.93 -23.46
N ALA A 167 -23.55 -27.66 -23.37
CA ALA A 167 -23.43 -26.79 -24.53
C ALA A 167 -22.25 -27.19 -25.41
N ARG A 168 -22.43 -27.04 -26.72
CA ARG A 168 -21.34 -27.14 -27.70
C ARG A 168 -20.58 -25.82 -27.72
N VAL A 169 -19.26 -25.89 -27.70
CA VAL A 169 -18.38 -24.73 -27.71
C VAL A 169 -17.28 -24.84 -28.74
N MET A 170 -16.84 -23.69 -29.22
CA MET A 170 -15.59 -23.55 -29.95
C MET A 170 -14.60 -22.80 -29.06
N ILE A 171 -13.41 -23.38 -28.87
CA ILE A 171 -12.32 -22.72 -28.16
C ILE A 171 -11.49 -21.98 -29.21
N LEU A 172 -11.29 -20.68 -28.99
CA LEU A 172 -10.58 -19.80 -29.91
C LEU A 172 -9.52 -18.98 -29.17
N PHE A 173 -8.49 -18.58 -29.90
CA PHE A 173 -7.53 -17.58 -29.44
C PHE A 173 -7.41 -16.43 -30.44
N PRO A 174 -7.27 -15.18 -29.96
CA PRO A 174 -7.13 -14.03 -30.83
C PRO A 174 -5.74 -13.97 -31.47
N VAL A 175 -5.68 -13.54 -32.72
CA VAL A 175 -4.46 -13.23 -33.46
C VAL A 175 -4.63 -11.89 -34.15
N ALA A 176 -3.58 -11.05 -34.11
CA ALA A 176 -3.60 -9.75 -34.78
C ALA A 176 -3.83 -9.93 -36.28
N ALA A 177 -4.69 -9.09 -36.85
CA ALA A 177 -4.91 -9.11 -38.29
C ALA A 177 -3.62 -8.73 -39.03
N PRO A 178 -3.21 -9.47 -40.07
CA PRO A 178 -1.98 -9.17 -40.79
C PRO A 178 -2.09 -7.82 -41.51
N ALA A 179 -0.93 -7.15 -41.71
CA ALA A 179 -0.86 -5.95 -42.51
C ALA A 179 -1.29 -6.24 -43.97
N PRO A 180 -1.78 -5.22 -44.72
CA PRO A 180 -2.13 -5.40 -46.13
C PRO A 180 -0.99 -6.06 -46.91
N LYS A 181 -1.32 -7.02 -47.79
CA LYS A 181 -0.39 -7.83 -48.61
C LYS A 181 0.40 -8.93 -47.87
N GLN A 182 0.19 -9.14 -46.57
CA GLN A 182 0.83 -10.23 -45.81
C GLN A 182 -0.08 -11.44 -45.59
N ASP A 183 -1.27 -11.45 -46.17
CA ASP A 183 -2.29 -12.47 -45.94
C ASP A 183 -1.79 -13.90 -46.24
N GLN A 184 -1.14 -14.14 -47.39
CA GLN A 184 -0.63 -15.48 -47.74
C GLN A 184 0.40 -16.01 -46.75
N ALA A 185 1.39 -15.19 -46.38
CA ALA A 185 2.42 -15.56 -45.41
C ALA A 185 1.81 -15.84 -44.02
N PHE A 186 0.83 -15.02 -43.61
CA PHE A 186 0.10 -15.21 -42.36
C PHE A 186 -0.70 -16.52 -42.35
N LEU A 187 -1.49 -16.79 -43.38
CA LEU A 187 -2.28 -18.03 -43.51
C LEU A 187 -1.39 -19.27 -43.54
N GLN A 188 -0.30 -19.23 -44.31
CA GLN A 188 0.68 -20.33 -44.37
C GLN A 188 1.33 -20.57 -43.01
N SER A 189 1.60 -19.51 -42.23
CA SER A 189 2.14 -19.66 -40.88
C SER A 189 1.18 -20.36 -39.93
N LEU A 190 -0.13 -20.17 -40.08
CA LEU A 190 -1.16 -20.83 -39.27
C LEU A 190 -1.29 -22.31 -39.65
N LEU A 191 -1.27 -22.61 -40.96
CA LEU A 191 -1.27 -23.98 -41.47
C LEU A 191 -0.03 -24.78 -41.03
N LEU A 192 1.15 -24.17 -41.07
CA LEU A 192 2.40 -24.80 -40.59
C LEU A 192 2.38 -25.10 -39.09
N ARG A 193 1.63 -24.31 -38.32
CA ARG A 193 1.37 -24.55 -36.88
C ARG A 193 0.27 -25.60 -36.63
N GLY A 194 -0.38 -26.10 -37.68
CA GLY A 194 -1.40 -27.15 -37.61
C GLY A 194 -2.83 -26.62 -37.47
N TYR A 195 -3.06 -25.32 -37.58
CA TYR A 195 -4.40 -24.75 -37.52
C TYR A 195 -5.07 -24.81 -38.89
N SER A 196 -6.34 -25.20 -38.93
CA SER A 196 -7.12 -25.36 -40.17
C SER A 196 -8.25 -24.35 -40.32
N ARG A 197 -8.70 -23.73 -39.22
CA ARG A 197 -9.92 -22.89 -39.23
C ARG A 197 -9.68 -21.55 -38.56
N LEU A 198 -10.24 -20.51 -39.17
CA LEU A 198 -10.14 -19.13 -38.71
C LEU A 198 -11.52 -18.48 -38.75
N GLN A 199 -11.91 -17.81 -37.67
CA GLN A 199 -13.11 -16.99 -37.60
C GLN A 199 -12.78 -15.53 -37.92
N CYS A 200 -13.47 -14.98 -38.92
CA CYS A 200 -13.37 -13.59 -39.36
C CYS A 200 -14.77 -12.96 -39.31
N GLY A 201 -15.03 -12.15 -38.28
CA GLY A 201 -16.37 -11.63 -38.00
C GLY A 201 -17.33 -12.77 -37.62
N ALA A 202 -18.45 -12.88 -38.32
CA ALA A 202 -19.40 -13.98 -38.12
C ALA A 202 -19.08 -15.24 -38.95
N GLY A 203 -18.16 -15.14 -39.93
CA GLY A 203 -17.82 -16.24 -40.83
C GLY A 203 -16.67 -17.11 -40.31
N ILE A 204 -16.77 -18.42 -40.55
CA ILE A 204 -15.68 -19.37 -40.35
C ILE A 204 -15.08 -19.69 -41.73
N LEU A 205 -13.76 -19.54 -41.84
CA LEU A 205 -13.00 -19.78 -43.05
C LEU A 205 -12.11 -21.02 -42.85
N ASP A 206 -12.03 -21.87 -43.89
CA ASP A 206 -11.03 -22.94 -43.95
C ASP A 206 -9.74 -22.40 -44.55
N LEU A 207 -8.63 -22.57 -43.83
CA LEU A 207 -7.32 -22.07 -44.22
C LEU A 207 -6.76 -22.76 -45.47
N HIS A 208 -7.27 -23.95 -45.84
CA HIS A 208 -6.86 -24.66 -47.06
C HIS A 208 -7.54 -24.14 -48.32
N GLU A 209 -8.73 -23.55 -48.19
CA GLU A 209 -9.55 -23.11 -49.32
C GLU A 209 -9.31 -21.65 -49.69
N ILE A 210 -8.76 -20.86 -48.76
CA ILE A 210 -8.53 -19.42 -48.94
C ILE A 210 -7.06 -19.11 -49.20
N GLN A 211 -6.80 -18.18 -50.12
CA GLN A 211 -5.45 -17.63 -50.35
C GLN A 211 -5.31 -16.20 -49.84
N THR A 212 -6.42 -15.50 -49.64
CA THR A 212 -6.47 -14.11 -49.19
C THR A 212 -7.59 -13.94 -48.16
N LEU A 213 -7.39 -13.03 -47.21
CA LEU A 213 -8.39 -12.71 -46.22
C LEU A 213 -9.38 -11.66 -46.77
N PRO A 214 -10.62 -11.60 -46.26
CA PRO A 214 -11.57 -10.56 -46.63
C PRO A 214 -10.99 -9.15 -46.42
N ALA A 215 -11.27 -8.23 -47.35
CA ALA A 215 -10.77 -6.86 -47.30
C ALA A 215 -11.35 -6.08 -46.11
N SER A 216 -12.62 -6.32 -45.77
CA SER A 216 -13.24 -5.87 -44.53
C SER A 216 -13.13 -6.98 -43.50
N ARG A 217 -12.23 -6.79 -42.52
CA ARG A 217 -11.94 -7.77 -41.47
C ARG A 217 -11.84 -7.08 -40.11
N PRO A 218 -12.34 -7.72 -39.04
CA PRO A 218 -12.11 -7.25 -37.68
C PRO A 218 -10.67 -7.51 -37.26
N ASP A 219 -10.20 -6.72 -36.30
CA ASP A 219 -8.96 -6.96 -35.57
C ASP A 219 -9.31 -7.00 -34.08
N PRO A 220 -9.04 -8.11 -33.36
CA PRO A 220 -8.32 -9.32 -33.80
C PRO A 220 -9.18 -10.33 -34.59
N LEU A 221 -8.50 -11.19 -35.36
CA LEU A 221 -9.04 -12.43 -35.93
C LEU A 221 -8.98 -13.54 -34.87
N HIS A 222 -9.77 -14.61 -35.01
CA HIS A 222 -9.82 -15.67 -33.99
C HIS A 222 -9.57 -17.04 -34.62
N VAL A 223 -8.51 -17.75 -34.21
CA VAL A 223 -8.22 -19.10 -34.68
C VAL A 223 -9.05 -20.10 -33.89
N ILE A 224 -9.70 -21.04 -34.57
CA ILE A 224 -10.49 -22.09 -33.91
C ILE A 224 -9.54 -23.24 -33.58
N LEU A 225 -9.35 -23.49 -32.28
CA LEU A 225 -8.44 -24.51 -31.78
C LEU A 225 -9.12 -25.88 -31.64
N ASP A 226 -10.26 -25.94 -30.95
CA ASP A 226 -11.02 -27.18 -30.77
C ASP A 226 -12.53 -26.90 -30.72
N ARG A 227 -13.33 -27.94 -30.99
CA ARG A 227 -14.79 -27.95 -30.87
C ARG A 227 -15.19 -29.05 -29.91
N LEU A 228 -15.75 -28.66 -28.77
CA LEU A 228 -15.97 -29.54 -27.64
C LEU A 228 -17.41 -29.43 -27.14
N VAL A 229 -17.84 -30.41 -26.34
CA VAL A 229 -19.07 -30.35 -25.55
C VAL A 229 -18.66 -30.18 -24.09
N ILE A 230 -19.27 -29.22 -23.40
CA ILE A 230 -18.96 -28.96 -21.99
C ILE A 230 -19.56 -30.07 -21.12
N ARG A 231 -18.71 -30.98 -20.67
CA ARG A 231 -19.05 -32.10 -19.80
C ARG A 231 -17.86 -32.47 -18.92
N GLU A 232 -18.15 -33.06 -17.76
CA GLU A 232 -17.12 -33.45 -16.78
C GLU A 232 -16.19 -34.55 -17.33
N ASP A 233 -16.71 -35.44 -18.17
CA ASP A 233 -15.93 -36.51 -18.82
C ASP A 233 -14.83 -35.97 -19.75
N ASN A 234 -15.04 -34.80 -20.35
CA ASN A 234 -14.11 -34.12 -21.24
C ASN A 234 -13.28 -33.03 -20.56
N ARG A 235 -13.29 -32.96 -19.22
CA ARG A 235 -12.59 -31.91 -18.45
C ARG A 235 -11.13 -31.76 -18.82
N SER A 236 -10.38 -32.86 -18.93
CA SER A 236 -8.94 -32.83 -19.26
C SER A 236 -8.69 -32.18 -20.62
N ARG A 237 -9.46 -32.58 -21.64
CA ARG A 237 -9.34 -32.02 -23.00
C ARG A 237 -9.75 -30.54 -23.06
N LEU A 238 -10.77 -30.13 -22.29
CA LEU A 238 -11.15 -28.72 -22.16
C LEU A 238 -10.01 -27.89 -21.55
N VAL A 239 -9.39 -28.38 -20.47
CA VAL A 239 -8.24 -27.73 -19.82
C VAL A 239 -7.08 -27.58 -20.80
N GLU A 240 -6.70 -28.64 -21.51
CA GLU A 240 -5.62 -28.62 -22.51
C GLU A 240 -5.90 -27.64 -23.66
N ALA A 241 -7.13 -27.61 -24.16
CA ALA A 241 -7.54 -26.69 -25.22
C ALA A 241 -7.47 -25.23 -24.75
N ILE A 242 -7.97 -24.93 -23.54
CA ILE A 242 -7.93 -23.57 -22.97
C ILE A 242 -6.50 -23.15 -22.64
N GLU A 243 -5.67 -24.06 -22.14
CA GLU A 243 -4.25 -23.78 -21.89
C GLU A 243 -3.53 -23.41 -23.19
N THR A 244 -3.76 -24.17 -24.25
CA THR A 244 -3.18 -23.88 -25.57
C THR A 244 -3.71 -22.55 -26.12
N ALA A 245 -5.01 -22.28 -25.98
CA ALA A 245 -5.59 -21.02 -26.40
C ALA A 245 -5.00 -19.83 -25.64
N PHE A 246 -4.80 -19.93 -24.33
CA PHE A 246 -4.11 -18.88 -23.57
C PHE A 246 -2.65 -18.70 -23.99
N ARG A 247 -1.94 -19.79 -24.30
CA ARG A 247 -0.54 -19.71 -24.72
C ARG A 247 -0.40 -18.99 -26.06
N GLU A 248 -1.22 -19.37 -27.04
CA GLU A 248 -1.17 -18.83 -28.40
C GLU A 248 -1.83 -17.44 -28.52
N GLY A 249 -2.82 -17.15 -27.67
CA GLY A 249 -3.52 -15.87 -27.60
C GLY A 249 -2.93 -14.86 -26.63
N GLU A 250 -1.66 -15.02 -26.23
CA GLU A 250 -0.96 -14.13 -25.29
C GLU A 250 -1.74 -13.85 -23.98
N GLY A 251 -2.34 -14.90 -23.43
CA GLY A 251 -3.14 -14.85 -22.21
C GLY A 251 -4.62 -14.52 -22.43
N LEU A 252 -5.11 -14.50 -23.68
CA LEU A 252 -6.53 -14.36 -24.01
C LEU A 252 -7.08 -15.65 -24.62
N CYS A 253 -8.27 -16.04 -24.17
CA CYS A 253 -9.02 -17.16 -24.72
C CYS A 253 -10.46 -16.70 -24.96
N ARG A 254 -11.00 -16.94 -26.15
CA ARG A 254 -12.41 -16.72 -26.46
C ARG A 254 -13.10 -18.06 -26.58
N VAL A 255 -14.27 -18.18 -25.96
CA VAL A 255 -15.10 -19.38 -26.04
C VAL A 255 -16.41 -18.96 -26.68
N GLU A 256 -16.67 -19.46 -27.90
CA GLU A 256 -17.94 -19.25 -28.57
C GLU A 256 -18.88 -20.39 -28.15
N VAL A 257 -19.88 -20.06 -27.32
CA VAL A 257 -20.89 -21.02 -26.89
C VAL A 257 -22.03 -20.98 -27.90
N ILE A 258 -22.31 -22.12 -28.53
CA ILE A 258 -23.41 -22.20 -29.50
C ILE A 258 -24.72 -21.80 -28.78
N ASP A 259 -25.49 -20.92 -29.41
CA ASP A 259 -26.75 -20.35 -28.92
C ASP A 259 -26.67 -19.34 -27.75
N GLN A 260 -25.51 -19.18 -27.11
CA GLN A 260 -25.33 -18.19 -26.02
C GLN A 260 -24.34 -17.06 -26.36
N GLY A 261 -23.55 -17.23 -27.42
CA GLY A 261 -22.59 -16.25 -27.90
C GLY A 261 -21.21 -16.34 -27.25
N PRO A 262 -20.34 -15.34 -27.48
CA PRO A 262 -18.94 -15.36 -27.07
C PRO A 262 -18.74 -14.99 -25.60
N ARG A 263 -17.80 -15.68 -24.95
CA ARG A 263 -17.20 -15.31 -23.66
C ARG A 263 -15.70 -15.15 -23.81
N THR A 264 -15.08 -14.17 -23.14
CA THR A 264 -13.64 -13.89 -23.29
C THR A 264 -12.91 -13.96 -21.96
N TYR A 265 -12.11 -14.98 -21.78
CA TYR A 265 -11.29 -15.17 -20.58
C TYR A 265 -9.89 -14.59 -20.78
N SER A 266 -9.28 -14.14 -19.68
CA SER A 266 -7.89 -13.67 -19.67
C SER A 266 -7.13 -14.19 -18.46
N THR A 267 -5.84 -14.46 -18.62
CA THR A 267 -4.91 -14.74 -17.51
C THR A 267 -4.52 -13.48 -16.73
N SER A 268 -4.71 -12.31 -17.34
CA SER A 268 -4.57 -11.00 -16.68
C SER A 268 -5.89 -10.55 -16.05
N PHE A 269 -5.83 -9.67 -15.04
CA PHE A 269 -7.04 -9.09 -14.47
C PHE A 269 -7.74 -8.23 -15.52
N ARG A 270 -8.91 -8.66 -15.97
CA ARG A 270 -9.65 -7.99 -17.03
C ARG A 270 -11.14 -7.90 -16.70
N CYS A 271 -11.74 -6.75 -17.01
CA CYS A 271 -13.18 -6.58 -16.97
C CYS A 271 -13.84 -7.38 -18.10
N GLN A 272 -14.78 -8.26 -17.76
CA GLN A 272 -15.51 -9.10 -18.73
C GLN A 272 -16.49 -8.32 -19.62
N GLN A 273 -16.83 -7.09 -19.25
CA GLN A 273 -17.79 -6.27 -19.99
C GLN A 273 -17.13 -5.28 -20.95
N CYS A 274 -16.22 -4.42 -20.47
CA CYS A 274 -15.55 -3.41 -21.30
C CYS A 274 -14.16 -3.83 -21.78
N GLY A 275 -13.63 -4.96 -21.32
CA GLY A 275 -12.31 -5.46 -21.73
C GLY A 275 -11.12 -4.71 -21.15
N ARG A 276 -11.33 -3.72 -20.27
CA ARG A 276 -10.26 -2.99 -19.55
C ARG A 276 -9.40 -3.95 -18.73
N THR A 277 -8.09 -3.81 -18.83
CA THR A 277 -7.11 -4.57 -18.06
C THR A 277 -6.65 -3.81 -16.81
N PHE A 278 -6.24 -4.55 -15.80
CA PHE A 278 -5.78 -4.05 -14.51
C PHE A 278 -4.46 -4.70 -14.13
N GLU A 279 -3.66 -3.96 -13.36
CA GLU A 279 -2.43 -4.48 -12.79
C GLU A 279 -2.75 -5.63 -11.82
N PRO A 280 -1.96 -6.73 -11.81
CA PRO A 280 -2.14 -7.79 -10.84
C PRO A 280 -2.10 -7.25 -9.41
N ILE A 281 -3.05 -7.69 -8.59
CA ILE A 281 -3.17 -7.22 -7.22
C ILE A 281 -1.89 -7.54 -6.44
N ARG A 282 -1.22 -6.50 -5.94
CA ARG A 282 -0.01 -6.57 -5.13
C ARG A 282 -0.12 -5.61 -3.95
N PRO A 283 0.48 -5.89 -2.78
CA PRO A 283 0.42 -5.00 -1.62
C PRO A 283 0.89 -3.56 -1.92
N VAL A 284 1.84 -3.42 -2.86
CA VAL A 284 2.38 -2.12 -3.27
C VAL A 284 1.35 -1.20 -3.92
N LEU A 285 0.31 -1.75 -4.56
CA LEU A 285 -0.77 -0.96 -5.18
C LEU A 285 -1.64 -0.25 -4.13
N PHE A 286 -1.63 -0.75 -2.88
CA PHE A 286 -2.36 -0.14 -1.77
C PHE A 286 -1.48 0.78 -0.92
N SER A 287 -0.24 1.07 -1.38
CA SER A 287 0.68 1.97 -0.68
C SER A 287 0.66 3.35 -1.31
N PHE A 288 0.10 4.33 -0.61
CA PHE A 288 0.16 5.75 -1.02
C PHE A 288 1.58 6.34 -0.96
N ASN A 289 2.54 5.65 -0.34
CA ASN A 289 3.95 6.04 -0.33
C ASN A 289 4.72 5.55 -1.56
N HIS A 290 4.15 4.65 -2.36
CA HIS A 290 4.78 4.10 -3.55
C HIS A 290 4.15 4.67 -4.82
N PRO A 291 4.90 5.05 -5.87
CA PRO A 291 4.35 5.67 -7.09
C PRO A 291 3.22 4.86 -7.75
N LEU A 292 3.28 3.53 -7.70
CA LEU A 292 2.25 2.64 -8.25
C LEU A 292 0.91 2.68 -7.49
N GLY A 293 0.92 2.96 -6.18
CA GLY A 293 -0.30 3.03 -5.35
C GLY A 293 -0.69 4.45 -4.95
N ALA A 294 0.16 5.43 -5.24
CA ALA A 294 -0.07 6.83 -4.95
C ALA A 294 -1.03 7.45 -5.99
N CYS A 295 -1.96 8.27 -5.51
CA CYS A 295 -2.77 9.11 -6.39
C CYS A 295 -1.85 10.00 -7.25
N PRO A 296 -2.04 10.08 -8.58
CA PRO A 296 -1.17 10.85 -9.46
C PRO A 296 -1.26 12.36 -9.25
N GLU A 297 -2.42 12.87 -8.79
CA GLU A 297 -2.65 14.29 -8.58
C GLU A 297 -1.96 14.79 -7.30
N CYS A 298 -2.25 14.16 -6.15
CA CYS A 298 -1.67 14.55 -4.87
C CYS A 298 -0.38 13.82 -4.54
N LYS A 299 0.12 12.92 -5.40
CA LYS A 299 1.34 12.11 -5.19
C LYS A 299 1.36 11.37 -3.85
N GLY A 300 0.19 10.94 -3.38
CA GLY A 300 0.03 10.21 -2.11
C GLY A 300 -0.01 11.08 -0.84
N PHE A 301 -0.03 12.41 -0.96
CA PHE A 301 -0.18 13.30 0.20
C PHE A 301 -1.63 13.37 0.72
N GLY A 302 -2.61 13.01 -0.11
CA GLY A 302 -4.03 13.07 0.26
C GLY A 302 -4.62 14.48 0.29
N ASN A 303 -3.80 15.52 0.08
CA ASN A 303 -4.21 16.91 -0.04
C ASN A 303 -3.49 17.61 -1.18
N ILE A 304 -4.08 18.70 -1.67
CA ILE A 304 -3.51 19.57 -2.70
C ILE A 304 -3.59 20.98 -2.16
N LEU A 305 -2.46 21.68 -2.14
CA LEU A 305 -2.43 23.09 -1.75
C LEU A 305 -3.06 23.92 -2.86
N ARG A 306 -4.15 24.62 -2.53
CA ARG A 306 -4.81 25.60 -3.38
C ARG A 306 -4.91 26.91 -2.63
N TYR A 307 -5.05 28.01 -3.37
CA TYR A 307 -5.38 29.29 -2.76
C TYR A 307 -6.80 29.24 -2.25
N ASP A 308 -6.98 29.68 -1.01
CA ASP A 308 -8.28 29.89 -0.40
C ASP A 308 -8.75 31.31 -0.73
N PRO A 309 -9.83 31.50 -1.50
CA PRO A 309 -10.35 32.82 -1.83
C PRO A 309 -10.65 33.67 -0.60
N ASP A 310 -11.09 33.06 0.51
CA ASP A 310 -11.47 33.76 1.73
C ASP A 310 -10.23 34.28 2.49
N LEU A 311 -9.07 33.63 2.31
CA LEU A 311 -7.80 34.16 2.83
C LEU A 311 -7.21 35.26 1.92
N VAL A 312 -7.56 35.27 0.64
CA VAL A 312 -7.12 36.30 -0.31
C VAL A 312 -7.98 37.57 -0.16
N ILE A 313 -9.29 37.42 0.04
CA ILE A 313 -10.25 38.51 0.23
C ILE A 313 -11.02 38.25 1.54
N PRO A 314 -10.41 38.50 2.71
CA PRO A 314 -11.02 38.19 4.00
C PRO A 314 -12.23 39.08 4.33
N ASP A 315 -12.30 40.27 3.73
CA ASP A 315 -13.41 41.21 3.90
C ASP A 315 -13.97 41.61 2.54
N HIS A 316 -15.07 40.96 2.17
CA HIS A 316 -15.77 41.20 0.91
C HIS A 316 -16.51 42.55 0.87
N SER A 317 -16.61 43.28 1.99
CA SER A 317 -17.23 44.60 2.04
C SER A 317 -16.28 45.73 1.67
N LYS A 318 -14.96 45.49 1.68
CA LYS A 318 -13.96 46.48 1.30
C LYS A 318 -13.94 46.69 -0.21
N SER A 319 -13.78 47.95 -0.61
CA SER A 319 -13.50 48.28 -2.00
C SER A 319 -12.08 47.88 -2.39
N LEU A 320 -11.79 47.85 -3.69
CA LEU A 320 -10.44 47.55 -4.18
C LEU A 320 -9.46 48.62 -3.69
N ALA A 321 -9.87 49.89 -3.66
CA ALA A 321 -9.08 51.00 -3.13
C ALA A 321 -8.79 50.86 -1.62
N GLN A 322 -9.70 50.25 -0.87
CA GLN A 322 -9.54 49.98 0.57
C GLN A 322 -8.65 48.74 0.85
N GLY A 323 -8.12 48.08 -0.19
CA GLY A 323 -7.23 46.94 -0.03
C GLY A 323 -7.98 45.64 0.30
N ALA A 324 -9.06 45.35 -0.43
CA ALA A 324 -9.80 44.09 -0.29
C ALA A 324 -8.92 42.83 -0.50
N ILE A 325 -7.86 42.92 -1.32
CA ILE A 325 -6.93 41.82 -1.61
C ILE A 325 -5.78 41.84 -0.59
N GLU A 326 -5.86 41.00 0.45
CA GLU A 326 -4.93 41.00 1.60
C GLU A 326 -3.46 40.80 1.22
N PRO A 327 -3.09 39.88 0.30
CA PRO A 327 -1.69 39.67 -0.05
C PRO A 327 -1.03 40.92 -0.68
N TRP A 328 -1.83 41.82 -1.25
CA TRP A 328 -1.36 43.05 -1.90
C TRP A 328 -1.44 44.29 -1.03
N SER A 329 -2.08 44.20 0.14
CA SER A 329 -2.14 45.32 1.12
C SER A 329 -0.87 45.45 1.97
N LYS A 330 0.04 44.47 1.91
CA LYS A 330 1.34 44.48 2.63
C LYS A 330 2.41 45.27 1.85
N PRO A 331 3.47 45.79 2.50
CA PRO A 331 4.52 46.58 1.83
C PRO A 331 5.17 45.88 0.61
N SER A 332 5.29 44.55 0.65
CA SER A 332 5.83 43.76 -0.46
C SER A 332 4.90 43.68 -1.69
N GLY A 333 3.60 43.93 -1.50
CA GLY A 333 2.56 43.87 -2.52
C GLY A 333 2.11 45.23 -3.04
N ASP A 334 2.61 46.34 -2.49
CA ASP A 334 2.20 47.72 -2.79
C ASP A 334 2.27 48.04 -4.29
N TRP A 335 3.31 47.56 -4.98
CA TRP A 335 3.42 47.75 -6.43
C TRP A 335 2.25 47.09 -7.19
N TRP A 336 1.89 45.85 -6.84
CA TRP A 336 0.78 45.14 -7.45
C TRP A 336 -0.57 45.80 -7.16
N GLN A 337 -0.77 46.28 -5.93
CA GLN A 337 -1.96 47.05 -5.56
C GLN A 337 -2.09 48.32 -6.40
N LYS A 338 -1.00 49.09 -6.57
CA LYS A 338 -1.00 50.29 -7.43
C LYS A 338 -1.30 49.97 -8.90
N GLN A 339 -0.68 48.92 -9.44
CA GLN A 339 -0.95 48.50 -10.82
C GLN A 339 -2.41 48.04 -11.02
N LEU A 340 -2.97 47.31 -10.05
CA LEU A 340 -4.36 46.91 -10.04
C LEU A 340 -5.28 48.14 -10.12
N LEU A 341 -5.12 49.10 -9.20
CA LEU A 341 -5.95 50.30 -9.15
C LEU A 341 -5.84 51.13 -10.43
N LEU A 342 -4.62 51.30 -10.97
CA LEU A 342 -4.39 52.01 -12.23
C LEU A 342 -5.06 51.30 -13.42
N SER A 343 -5.01 49.97 -13.47
CA SER A 343 -5.62 49.17 -14.54
C SER A 343 -7.15 49.21 -14.46
N MET A 344 -7.71 49.04 -13.26
CA MET A 344 -9.16 49.07 -13.03
C MET A 344 -9.76 50.44 -13.35
N LYS A 345 -9.06 51.53 -12.99
CA LYS A 345 -9.44 52.89 -13.38
C LYS A 345 -9.45 53.09 -14.91
N ARG A 346 -8.47 52.55 -15.64
CA ARG A 346 -8.45 52.61 -17.12
C ARG A 346 -9.60 51.82 -17.76
N ARG A 347 -10.09 50.78 -17.08
CA ARG A 347 -11.21 49.94 -17.52
C ARG A 347 -12.58 50.47 -17.09
N GLY A 348 -12.63 51.59 -16.36
CA GLY A 348 -13.88 52.18 -15.89
C GLY A 348 -14.56 51.41 -14.75
N VAL A 349 -13.81 50.58 -14.02
CA VAL A 349 -14.32 49.87 -12.83
C VAL A 349 -14.32 50.84 -11.64
N ASP A 350 -15.43 50.88 -10.91
CA ASP A 350 -15.55 51.66 -9.66
C ASP A 350 -14.70 51.02 -8.54
N LEU A 351 -13.93 51.84 -7.81
CA LEU A 351 -12.76 51.39 -7.02
C LEU A 351 -12.99 51.32 -5.52
#